data_AF-A0A933I5X1-F1
#
_entry.id   AF-A0A933I5X1-F1
#
_cell.length_a   1.000
_cell.length_b   1.000
_cell.length_c   1.000
_cell.angle_alpha   90.00
_cell.angle_beta   90.00
_cell.angle_gamma   90.00
#
_symmetry.space_group_name_H-M   'P 1'
#
loop_
_entity.id
_entity.type
_entity.pdbx_description
1 polymer ?
#
loop_
_entity_poly.entity_id
_entity_poly.type
_entity_poly.pdbx_seq_one_letter_code
_entity_poly.pdbx_strand_id
1 'polypeptide(L)'
;MPQEFQSELVIIENGREILTKVIEVNSPLTYKGIKLYQSSYGLMSDVEGVFDLRVTPRGGQETAVYAKLGDTFVIPGTNVKVEIINFSPALAKDPMTGKLFTYNEKMMVNPAVGVRVTEPGKPEYTGWIMRRYPETGLLPDGNKIKLDDYWGVEYTGLQVSKDPGIGIIYFAAILMSLGLYMAFFMSNRKLWIRLTGEKGAVRIALGGTANKNRLSFEKEVEKILSKAIHSIEGLPQIQAHRERSKK
;
A
#
# COMPACT_ATOMS: atom_id res chain seq x y z
N MET A 1 -4.25 -4.55 -22.86
CA MET A 1 -3.57 -4.72 -21.56
C MET A 1 -4.15 -3.68 -20.62
N PRO A 2 -4.48 -4.02 -19.36
CA PRO A 2 -4.89 -3.00 -18.40
C PRO A 2 -3.76 -1.97 -18.26
N GLN A 3 -4.10 -0.69 -18.21
CA GLN A 3 -3.12 0.38 -17.97
C GLN A 3 -2.66 0.25 -16.51
N GLU A 4 -1.45 -0.26 -16.30
CA GLU A 4 -0.79 -0.15 -14.99
C GLU A 4 -0.29 1.28 -14.85
N PHE A 5 -1.00 2.08 -14.06
CA PHE A 5 -0.60 3.44 -13.75
C PHE A 5 0.45 3.41 -12.65
N GLN A 6 1.71 3.47 -13.08
CA GLN A 6 2.87 3.44 -12.21
C GLN A 6 3.43 4.86 -12.04
N SER A 7 3.77 5.23 -10.81
CA SER A 7 4.54 6.45 -10.52
C SER A 7 5.84 6.06 -9.86
N GLU A 8 6.97 6.53 -10.38
CA GLU A 8 8.26 6.38 -9.70
C GLU A 8 8.44 7.50 -8.67
N LEU A 9 8.66 7.13 -7.42
CA LEU A 9 8.90 8.07 -6.33
C LEU A 9 10.31 7.89 -5.78
N VAL A 10 10.99 9.02 -5.59
CA VAL A 10 12.31 9.11 -4.94
C VAL A 10 12.17 9.88 -3.63
N ILE A 11 12.61 9.28 -2.54
CA ILE A 11 12.73 9.94 -1.25
C ILE A 11 14.14 10.51 -1.12
N ILE A 12 14.23 11.83 -0.98
CA ILE A 12 15.49 12.54 -0.79
C ILE A 12 15.54 13.04 0.66
N GLU A 13 16.62 12.70 1.37
CA GLU A 13 16.91 13.20 2.72
C GLU A 13 18.34 13.75 2.76
N ASN A 14 18.50 14.99 3.24
CA ASN A 14 19.81 15.67 3.30
C ASN A 14 20.56 15.67 1.95
N GLY A 15 19.83 15.84 0.85
CA GLY A 15 20.38 15.89 -0.51
C GLY A 15 20.84 14.54 -1.07
N ARG A 16 20.51 13.41 -0.40
CA ARG A 16 20.78 12.06 -0.90
C ARG A 16 19.49 11.30 -1.14
N GLU A 17 19.46 10.55 -2.23
CA GLU A 17 18.40 9.58 -2.48
C GLU A 17 18.51 8.44 -1.48
N ILE A 18 17.44 8.24 -0.72
CA ILE A 18 17.38 7.22 0.34
C ILE A 18 16.61 5.99 -0.14
N LEU A 19 15.59 6.22 -0.98
CA LEU A 19 14.70 5.18 -1.46
C LEU A 19 14.09 5.59 -2.79
N THR A 20 14.14 4.69 -3.75
CA THR A 20 13.39 4.79 -5.00
C THR A 20 12.42 3.63 -5.06
N LYS A 21 11.15 3.91 -5.36
CA LYS A 21 10.11 2.89 -5.49
C LYS A 21 9.08 3.32 -6.52
N VAL A 22 8.77 2.40 -7.42
CA VAL A 22 7.59 2.47 -8.28
C VAL A 22 6.37 2.12 -7.44
N ILE A 23 5.41 3.04 -7.34
CA ILE A 23 4.12 2.82 -6.71
C ILE A 23 3.04 2.59 -7.77
N GLU A 24 2.05 1.82 -7.40
CA GLU A 24 0.86 1.51 -8.19
C GLU A 24 -0.37 1.52 -7.26
N VAL A 25 -1.56 1.38 -7.83
CA VAL A 25 -2.81 1.35 -7.05
C VAL A 25 -2.74 0.24 -5.99
N ASN A 26 -2.97 0.61 -4.72
CA ASN A 26 -2.85 -0.25 -3.52
C ASN A 26 -1.44 -0.68 -3.09
N SER A 27 -0.37 -0.23 -3.77
CA SER A 27 1.02 -0.53 -3.40
C SER A 27 1.77 0.74 -2.99
N PRO A 28 1.48 1.33 -1.81
CA PRO A 28 2.07 2.62 -1.40
C PRO A 28 3.57 2.53 -1.11
N LEU A 29 4.26 3.67 -1.19
CA LEU A 29 5.61 3.83 -0.65
C LEU A 29 5.49 4.15 0.84
N THR A 30 6.18 3.39 1.70
CA THR A 30 6.22 3.65 3.15
C THR A 30 7.63 4.04 3.57
N TYR A 31 7.79 5.18 4.24
CA TYR A 31 9.07 5.64 4.76
C TYR A 31 8.88 6.41 6.08
N LYS A 32 9.61 6.03 7.14
CA LYS A 32 9.53 6.63 8.50
C LYS A 32 8.08 6.80 9.04
N GLY A 33 7.24 5.79 8.79
CA GLY A 33 5.82 5.80 9.21
C GLY A 33 4.90 6.67 8.36
N ILE A 34 5.41 7.31 7.31
CA ILE A 34 4.62 8.01 6.29
C ILE A 34 4.32 7.02 5.18
N LYS A 35 3.08 7.00 4.71
CA LYS A 35 2.65 6.24 3.53
C LYS A 35 2.24 7.23 2.43
N LEU A 36 2.77 7.02 1.24
CA LEU A 36 2.45 7.75 0.02
C LEU A 36 1.63 6.83 -0.87
N TYR A 37 0.37 7.20 -1.06
CA TYR A 37 -0.57 6.52 -1.94
C TYR A 37 -0.76 7.33 -3.22
N GLN A 38 -0.82 6.65 -4.35
CA GLN A 38 -1.36 7.26 -5.58
C GLN A 38 -2.88 7.30 -5.45
N SER A 39 -3.45 8.50 -5.33
CA SER A 39 -4.88 8.72 -5.09
C SER A 39 -5.63 9.13 -6.35
N SER A 40 -4.98 9.85 -7.26
CA SER A 40 -5.56 10.27 -8.53
C SER A 40 -4.47 10.44 -9.59
N TYR A 41 -4.90 10.55 -10.85
CA TYR A 41 -4.04 10.86 -11.97
C TYR A 41 -4.91 11.40 -13.11
N GLY A 42 -4.30 12.08 -14.06
CA GLY A 42 -5.01 12.54 -15.26
C GLY A 42 -4.23 13.60 -16.03
N LEU A 43 -4.97 14.32 -16.87
CA LEU A 43 -4.48 15.43 -17.65
C LEU A 43 -4.89 16.77 -17.04
N MET A 44 -3.95 17.71 -16.97
CA MET A 44 -4.23 19.10 -16.65
C MET A 44 -4.77 19.78 -17.92
N SER A 45 -6.00 20.32 -17.85
CA SER A 45 -6.62 21.03 -18.98
C SER A 45 -6.00 22.40 -19.26
N ASP A 46 -5.42 23.02 -18.23
CA ASP A 46 -5.03 24.43 -18.24
C ASP A 46 -3.51 24.62 -18.38
N VAL A 47 -2.77 23.55 -18.69
CA VAL A 47 -1.33 23.57 -18.88
C VAL A 47 -1.00 23.26 -20.34
N GLU A 48 -0.19 24.13 -20.95
CA GLU A 48 0.40 23.87 -22.26
C GLU A 48 1.62 22.97 -22.11
N GLY A 49 1.52 21.76 -22.65
CA GLY A 49 2.65 20.84 -22.76
C GLY A 49 3.53 21.13 -23.96
N VAL A 50 4.50 20.26 -24.16
CA VAL A 50 5.42 20.29 -25.30
C VAL A 50 5.29 19.00 -26.08
N PHE A 51 4.94 19.10 -27.36
CA PHE A 51 4.96 17.97 -28.29
C PHE A 51 6.40 17.61 -28.64
N ASP A 52 6.78 16.35 -28.44
CA ASP A 52 8.00 15.76 -28.98
C ASP A 52 7.64 15.12 -30.33
N LEU A 53 8.10 15.77 -31.40
CA LEU A 53 7.84 15.37 -32.77
C LEU A 53 9.13 14.91 -33.46
N ARG A 54 9.03 13.81 -34.21
CA ARG A 54 10.05 13.39 -35.16
C ARG A 54 9.64 13.78 -36.56
N VAL A 55 10.45 14.61 -37.19
CA VAL A 55 10.19 15.12 -38.55
C VAL A 55 11.24 14.55 -39.49
N THR A 56 10.78 13.85 -40.52
CA THR A 56 11.63 13.22 -41.53
C THR A 56 11.29 13.80 -42.90
N PRO A 57 12.14 14.65 -43.48
CA PRO A 57 11.99 15.11 -44.85
C PRO A 57 12.05 13.93 -45.82
N ARG A 58 11.43 14.04 -46.99
CA ARG A 58 11.45 12.98 -48.01
C ARG A 58 12.89 12.64 -48.41
N GLY A 59 13.36 11.45 -48.03
CA GLY A 59 14.73 10.99 -48.28
C GLY A 59 15.81 11.66 -47.42
N GLY A 60 15.42 12.46 -46.42
CA GLY A 60 16.30 13.12 -45.46
C GLY A 60 16.46 12.34 -44.15
N GLN A 61 17.20 12.94 -43.21
CA GLN A 61 17.34 12.40 -41.86
C GLN A 61 16.21 12.88 -40.94
N GLU A 62 15.84 12.02 -40.00
CA GLU A 62 14.89 12.33 -38.95
C GLU A 62 15.48 13.33 -37.95
N THR A 63 14.72 14.39 -37.64
CA THR A 63 15.11 15.44 -36.70
C THR A 63 14.05 15.59 -35.62
N ALA A 64 14.47 15.82 -34.38
CA ALA A 64 13.55 16.14 -33.28
C ALA A 64 13.09 17.60 -33.38
N VAL A 65 11.79 17.82 -33.21
CA VAL A 65 11.15 19.14 -33.14
C VAL A 65 10.30 19.18 -31.89
N TYR A 66 10.52 20.20 -31.06
CA TYR A 66 9.72 20.48 -29.88
C TYR A 66 8.83 21.68 -30.16
N ALA A 67 7.52 21.50 -30.01
CA ALA A 67 6.54 22.54 -30.34
C ALA A 67 5.39 22.54 -29.33
N LYS A 68 4.79 23.70 -29.10
CA LYS A 68 3.55 23.86 -28.31
C LYS A 68 2.34 23.98 -29.22
N LEU A 69 1.16 23.96 -28.63
CA LEU A 69 -0.08 24.28 -29.35
C LEU A 69 0.00 25.73 -29.86
N GLY A 70 -0.31 25.94 -31.14
CA GLY A 70 -0.19 27.22 -31.83
C GLY A 70 1.18 27.51 -32.45
N ASP A 71 2.22 26.74 -32.11
CA ASP A 71 3.54 26.93 -32.70
C ASP A 71 3.55 26.53 -34.17
N THR A 72 4.40 27.21 -34.94
CA THR A 72 4.68 26.89 -36.34
C THR A 72 6.16 26.61 -36.52
N PHE A 73 6.49 25.53 -37.24
CA PHE A 73 7.85 25.19 -37.62
C PHE A 73 7.94 24.89 -39.12
N VAL A 74 9.16 24.88 -39.65
CA VAL A 74 9.44 24.52 -41.05
C VAL A 74 10.09 23.14 -41.06
N ILE A 75 9.65 22.25 -41.95
CA ILE A 75 10.29 20.95 -42.13
C ILE A 75 11.71 21.18 -42.67
N PRO A 76 12.77 20.71 -41.97
CA PRO A 76 14.16 20.97 -42.36
C PRO A 76 14.45 20.59 -43.81
N GLY A 77 15.14 21.47 -44.54
CA GLY A 77 15.47 21.25 -45.95
C GLY A 77 14.30 21.44 -46.93
N THR A 78 13.17 21.99 -46.48
CA THR A 78 11.99 22.27 -47.31
C THR A 78 11.42 23.66 -47.02
N ASN A 79 10.42 24.09 -47.80
CA ASN A 79 9.62 25.30 -47.55
C ASN A 79 8.24 24.99 -46.94
N VAL A 80 8.06 23.79 -46.40
CA VAL A 80 6.80 23.31 -45.86
C VAL A 80 6.66 23.78 -44.42
N LYS A 81 5.65 24.62 -44.17
CA LYS A 81 5.31 25.10 -42.82
C LYS A 81 4.29 24.16 -42.19
N VAL A 82 4.47 23.87 -40.92
CA VAL A 82 3.59 23.03 -40.11
C VAL A 82 3.22 23.80 -38.86
N GLU A 83 1.94 24.03 -38.66
CA GLU A 83 1.35 24.65 -37.47
C GLU A 83 0.64 23.59 -36.64
N ILE A 84 0.87 23.60 -35.32
CA ILE A 84 0.16 22.74 -34.38
C ILE A 84 -1.17 23.40 -34.01
N ILE A 85 -2.28 22.87 -34.49
CA ILE A 85 -3.58 23.52 -34.38
C ILE A 85 -4.51 22.88 -33.35
N ASN A 86 -4.26 21.61 -32.98
CA ASN A 86 -5.14 20.89 -32.08
C ASN A 86 -4.44 19.71 -31.40
N PHE A 87 -5.08 19.18 -30.35
CA PHE A 87 -4.63 18.01 -29.61
C PHE A 87 -5.83 17.17 -29.18
N SER A 88 -5.66 15.85 -29.20
CA SER A 88 -6.61 14.90 -28.62
C SER A 88 -5.82 13.83 -27.86
N PRO A 89 -6.10 13.60 -26.56
CA PRO A 89 -5.40 12.57 -25.78
C PRO A 89 -5.85 11.13 -26.08
N ALA A 90 -7.00 10.98 -26.74
CA ALA A 90 -7.57 9.68 -27.08
C ALA A 90 -8.42 9.78 -28.36
N LEU A 91 -7.75 10.02 -29.49
CA LEU A 91 -8.42 10.11 -30.78
C LEU A 91 -8.78 8.71 -31.29
N ALA A 92 -9.99 8.55 -31.79
CA ALA A 92 -10.43 7.34 -32.49
C ALA A 92 -11.17 7.71 -33.78
N LYS A 93 -11.25 6.74 -34.67
CA LYS A 93 -12.05 6.81 -35.90
C LYS A 93 -13.27 5.92 -35.73
N ASP A 94 -14.45 6.47 -35.95
CA ASP A 94 -15.69 5.72 -36.00
C ASP A 94 -15.64 4.75 -37.21
N PRO A 95 -15.80 3.43 -37.00
CA PRO A 95 -15.71 2.45 -38.08
C PRO A 95 -16.88 2.52 -39.08
N MET A 96 -18.04 3.05 -38.67
CA MET A 96 -19.23 3.15 -39.53
C MET A 96 -19.24 4.44 -40.33
N THR A 97 -18.88 5.57 -39.71
CA THR A 97 -18.96 6.90 -40.34
C THR A 97 -17.62 7.42 -40.84
N GLY A 98 -16.52 6.85 -40.36
CA GLY A 98 -15.17 7.34 -40.61
C GLY A 98 -14.82 8.64 -39.88
N LYS A 99 -15.73 9.20 -39.07
CA LYS A 99 -15.55 10.46 -38.35
C LYS A 99 -14.55 10.28 -37.20
N LEU A 100 -13.70 11.26 -37.01
CA LEU A 100 -12.78 11.32 -35.86
C LEU A 100 -13.50 11.87 -34.64
N PHE A 101 -13.25 11.27 -33.47
CA PHE A 101 -13.78 11.74 -32.19
C PHE A 101 -12.80 11.43 -31.06
N THR A 102 -12.83 12.26 -30.01
CA THR A 102 -12.09 12.02 -28.77
C THR A 102 -12.97 11.21 -27.83
N TYR A 103 -12.54 10.01 -27.44
CA TYR A 103 -13.35 9.12 -26.56
C TYR A 103 -12.97 9.21 -25.07
N ASN A 104 -11.86 9.87 -24.75
CA ASN A 104 -11.43 10.11 -23.37
C ASN A 104 -10.62 11.41 -23.32
N GLU A 105 -11.09 12.40 -22.56
CA GLU A 105 -10.42 13.70 -22.40
C GLU A 105 -9.50 13.75 -21.17
N LYS A 106 -9.59 12.75 -20.29
CA LYS A 106 -8.93 12.76 -18.98
C LYS A 106 -7.62 11.97 -18.95
N MET A 107 -7.36 11.12 -19.95
CA MET A 107 -6.22 10.21 -19.96
C MET A 107 -5.58 10.13 -21.34
N MET A 108 -4.25 10.04 -21.40
CA MET A 108 -3.53 9.70 -22.63
C MET A 108 -3.74 8.23 -22.96
N VAL A 109 -4.59 7.95 -23.94
CA VAL A 109 -4.80 6.57 -24.42
C VAL A 109 -4.29 6.43 -25.84
N ASN A 110 -4.71 7.31 -26.75
CA ASN A 110 -4.22 7.38 -28.11
C ASN A 110 -4.00 8.86 -28.48
N PRO A 111 -2.91 9.46 -27.98
CA PRO A 111 -2.67 10.88 -28.20
C PRO A 111 -2.43 11.14 -29.68
N ALA A 112 -3.00 12.23 -30.17
CA ALA A 112 -2.89 12.69 -31.54
C ALA A 112 -2.74 14.20 -31.57
N VAL A 113 -1.91 14.67 -32.50
CA VAL A 113 -1.70 16.10 -32.75
C VAL A 113 -2.32 16.48 -34.09
N GLY A 114 -3.11 17.55 -34.09
CA GLY A 114 -3.69 18.13 -35.29
C GLY A 114 -2.73 19.13 -35.89
N VAL A 115 -2.43 19.00 -37.18
CA VAL A 115 -1.50 19.87 -37.88
C VAL A 115 -2.16 20.54 -39.08
N ARG A 116 -1.80 21.80 -39.30
CA ARG A 116 -2.05 22.51 -40.56
C ARG A 116 -0.72 22.63 -41.30
N VAL A 117 -0.70 22.19 -42.54
CA VAL A 117 0.49 22.16 -43.38
C VAL A 117 0.27 23.11 -44.56
N THR A 118 1.18 24.04 -44.73
CA THR A 118 1.14 25.06 -45.79
C THR A 118 2.44 25.01 -46.58
N GLU A 119 2.32 24.74 -47.88
CA GLU A 119 3.43 24.74 -48.82
C GLU A 119 3.15 25.74 -49.95
N PRO A 120 4.11 26.61 -50.32
CA PRO A 120 3.91 27.57 -51.39
C PRO A 120 3.44 26.92 -52.71
N GLY A 121 2.32 27.38 -53.25
CA GLY A 121 1.78 26.89 -54.51
C GLY A 121 0.98 25.58 -54.43
N LYS A 122 0.77 25.02 -53.23
CA LYS A 122 -0.13 23.87 -53.00
C LYS A 122 -1.29 24.26 -52.08
N PRO A 123 -2.44 23.56 -52.18
CA PRO A 123 -3.52 23.75 -51.23
C PRO A 123 -3.07 23.37 -49.82
N GLU A 124 -3.62 24.06 -48.82
CA GLU A 124 -3.39 23.72 -47.42
C GLU A 124 -3.91 22.32 -47.11
N TYR A 125 -3.14 21.59 -46.31
CA TYR A 125 -3.51 20.28 -45.81
C TYR A 125 -3.73 20.35 -44.30
N THR A 126 -4.83 19.78 -43.82
CA THR A 126 -5.07 19.60 -42.38
C THR A 126 -5.25 18.12 -42.09
N GLY A 127 -4.56 17.63 -41.06
CA GLY A 127 -4.56 16.22 -40.70
C GLY A 127 -4.28 15.98 -39.23
N TRP A 128 -4.55 14.74 -38.79
CA TRP A 128 -4.26 14.28 -37.44
C TRP A 128 -3.16 13.24 -37.49
N ILE A 129 -2.15 13.40 -36.65
CA ILE A 129 -1.03 12.49 -36.50
C ILE A 129 -1.21 11.76 -35.18
N MET A 130 -1.57 10.48 -35.25
CA MET A 130 -1.82 9.64 -34.09
C MET A 130 -0.55 8.90 -33.68
N ARG A 131 -0.20 8.95 -32.38
CA ARG A 131 0.98 8.26 -31.84
C ARG A 131 0.94 6.74 -32.06
N ARG A 132 -0.23 6.10 -31.92
CA ARG A 132 -0.39 4.65 -32.14
C ARG A 132 -0.42 4.24 -33.62
N TYR A 133 -0.63 5.19 -34.52
CA TYR A 133 -0.74 4.96 -35.97
C TYR A 133 0.19 5.93 -36.72
N PRO A 134 1.52 5.74 -36.64
CA PRO A 134 2.50 6.68 -37.20
C PRO A 134 2.38 6.90 -38.71
N GLU A 135 1.69 6.02 -39.43
CA GLU A 135 1.35 6.17 -40.85
C GLU A 135 0.44 7.37 -41.14
N THR A 136 -0.36 7.80 -40.15
CA THR A 136 -1.18 9.02 -40.24
C THR A 136 -0.33 10.29 -40.34
N GLY A 137 0.96 10.17 -40.01
CA GLY A 137 1.96 11.22 -40.12
C GLY A 137 2.59 11.42 -41.49
N LEU A 138 2.23 10.62 -42.49
CA LEU A 138 2.74 10.77 -43.85
C LEU A 138 1.99 11.91 -44.56
N LEU A 139 2.70 12.97 -44.89
CA LEU A 139 2.17 14.14 -45.58
C LEU A 139 2.05 13.90 -47.09
N PRO A 140 1.18 14.66 -47.80
CA PRO A 140 0.97 14.51 -49.24
C PRO A 140 2.22 14.72 -50.11
N ASP A 141 3.19 15.48 -49.62
CA ASP A 141 4.47 15.75 -50.29
C ASP A 141 5.52 14.63 -50.09
N GLY A 142 5.22 13.65 -49.23
CA GLY A 142 6.09 12.53 -48.86
C GLY A 142 6.96 12.79 -47.64
N ASN A 143 6.85 13.95 -46.98
CA ASN A 143 7.46 14.19 -45.68
C ASN A 143 6.70 13.42 -44.59
N LYS A 144 7.37 13.06 -43.50
CA LYS A 144 6.76 12.31 -42.39
C LYS A 144 6.93 13.06 -41.09
N ILE A 145 5.87 13.11 -40.30
CA ILE A 145 5.87 13.64 -38.94
C ILE A 145 5.33 12.56 -38.00
N LYS A 146 6.05 12.23 -36.95
CA LYS A 146 5.63 11.26 -35.94
C LYS A 146 5.55 11.95 -34.58
N LEU A 147 4.44 11.73 -33.88
CA LEU A 147 4.27 12.14 -32.50
C LEU A 147 4.93 11.09 -31.61
N ASP A 148 6.05 11.44 -30.97
CA ASP A 148 6.72 10.55 -30.01
C ASP A 148 6.12 10.70 -28.62
N ASP A 149 5.90 11.94 -28.16
CA ASP A 149 5.32 12.20 -26.84
C ASP A 149 4.68 13.59 -26.69
N TYR A 150 3.94 13.80 -25.60
CA TYR A 150 3.42 15.12 -25.21
C TYR A 150 3.68 15.36 -23.72
N TRP A 151 4.71 16.14 -23.43
CA TRP A 151 5.25 16.28 -22.09
C TRP A 151 4.62 17.43 -21.31
N GLY A 152 4.49 17.27 -19.99
CA GLY A 152 4.13 18.35 -19.06
C GLY A 152 2.63 18.55 -18.78
N VAL A 153 1.75 17.70 -19.31
CA VAL A 153 0.30 17.80 -19.07
C VAL A 153 -0.27 16.72 -18.16
N GLU A 154 0.48 15.67 -17.87
CA GLU A 154 0.04 14.60 -16.97
C GLU A 154 0.34 14.95 -15.52
N TYR A 155 -0.53 14.51 -14.61
CA TYR A 155 -0.32 14.64 -13.18
C TYR A 155 -0.66 13.35 -12.45
N THR A 156 -0.02 13.19 -11.29
CA THR A 156 -0.33 12.16 -10.31
C THR A 156 -0.61 12.83 -8.97
N GLY A 157 -1.76 12.55 -8.38
CA GLY A 157 -2.14 12.98 -7.05
C GLY A 157 -1.59 12.00 -6.03
N LEU A 158 -0.78 12.51 -5.09
CA LEU A 158 -0.24 11.71 -3.99
C LEU A 158 -0.96 12.06 -2.69
N GLN A 159 -1.54 11.05 -2.05
CA GLN A 159 -2.07 11.17 -0.71
C GLN A 159 -1.02 10.73 0.30
N VAL A 160 -0.71 11.64 1.22
CA VAL A 160 0.22 11.41 2.33
C VAL A 160 -0.59 11.03 3.56
N SER A 161 -0.28 9.89 4.19
CA SER A 161 -0.83 9.55 5.50
C SER A 161 0.26 9.17 6.48
N LYS A 162 0.02 9.44 7.77
CA LYS A 162 0.91 9.07 8.87
C LYS A 162 0.06 8.77 10.09
N ASP A 163 0.16 7.53 10.57
CA ASP A 163 -0.63 7.04 11.70
C ASP A 163 0.28 6.75 12.91
N PRO A 164 0.62 7.75 13.74
CA PRO A 164 1.50 7.55 14.88
C PRO A 164 0.85 6.69 15.98
N GLY A 165 -0.49 6.59 15.99
CA GLY A 165 -1.25 5.84 17.00
C GLY A 165 -1.25 4.33 16.82
N ILE A 166 -0.79 3.80 15.68
CA ILE A 166 -0.81 2.35 15.40
C ILE A 166 -0.07 1.56 16.47
N GLY A 167 1.07 2.07 16.97
CA GLY A 167 1.82 1.42 18.05
C GLY A 167 1.01 1.32 19.35
N ILE A 168 0.27 2.38 19.70
CA ILE A 168 -0.58 2.41 20.90
C ILE A 168 -1.74 1.43 20.77
N ILE A 169 -2.36 1.35 19.59
CA ILE A 169 -3.46 0.43 19.33
C ILE A 169 -3.00 -1.03 19.49
N TYR A 170 -1.84 -1.39 18.91
CA TYR A 170 -1.30 -2.74 19.09
C TYR A 170 -0.94 -3.04 20.55
N PHE A 171 -0.37 -2.07 21.27
CA PHE A 171 -0.10 -2.23 22.69
C PHE A 171 -1.39 -2.48 23.50
N ALA A 172 -2.44 -1.69 23.26
CA ALA A 172 -3.73 -1.87 23.91
C ALA A 172 -4.37 -3.22 23.55
N ALA A 173 -4.28 -3.64 22.28
CA ALA A 173 -4.78 -4.93 21.83
C ALA A 173 -4.07 -6.09 22.54
N ILE A 174 -2.74 -6.05 22.66
CA ILE A 174 -1.95 -7.04 23.39
C ILE A 174 -2.33 -7.07 24.88
N LEU A 175 -2.43 -5.90 25.51
CA LEU A 175 -2.81 -5.79 26.91
C LEU A 175 -4.22 -6.36 27.16
N MET A 176 -5.16 -6.09 26.26
CA MET A 176 -6.52 -6.63 26.30
C MET A 176 -6.53 -8.16 26.12
N SER A 177 -5.77 -8.68 25.15
CA SER A 177 -5.63 -10.13 24.95
C SER A 177 -5.03 -10.83 26.18
N LEU A 178 -4.02 -10.21 26.82
CA LEU A 178 -3.43 -10.72 28.07
C LEU A 178 -4.42 -10.69 29.24
N GLY A 179 -5.17 -9.60 29.39
CA GLY A 179 -6.21 -9.49 30.43
C GLY A 179 -7.29 -10.55 30.27
N LEU A 180 -7.73 -10.77 29.02
CA LEU A 180 -8.69 -11.83 28.69
C LEU A 180 -8.13 -13.21 29.00
N TYR A 181 -6.86 -13.45 28.65
CA TYR A 181 -6.16 -14.70 28.98
C TYR A 181 -6.12 -14.92 30.50
N MET A 182 -5.72 -13.93 31.29
CA MET A 182 -5.72 -14.05 32.75
C MET A 182 -7.14 -14.31 33.30
N ALA A 183 -8.15 -13.59 32.82
CA ALA A 183 -9.53 -13.80 33.27
C ALA A 183 -10.05 -15.21 32.96
N PHE A 184 -9.71 -15.78 31.81
CA PHE A 184 -10.14 -17.13 31.44
C PHE A 184 -9.32 -18.24 32.11
N PHE A 185 -8.00 -18.11 32.17
CA PHE A 185 -7.11 -19.21 32.57
C PHE A 185 -6.65 -19.14 34.04
N MET A 186 -6.70 -17.97 34.68
CA MET A 186 -6.35 -17.84 36.09
C MET A 186 -7.56 -18.28 36.95
N SER A 187 -7.48 -19.49 37.50
CA SER A 187 -8.50 -20.02 38.41
C SER A 187 -8.23 -19.53 39.83
N ASN A 188 -9.18 -18.77 40.39
CA ASN A 188 -9.18 -18.44 41.81
C ASN A 188 -9.48 -19.72 42.61
N ARG A 189 -8.52 -20.15 43.42
CA ARG A 189 -8.60 -21.31 44.31
C ARG A 189 -8.47 -20.84 45.76
N LYS A 190 -9.35 -21.32 46.63
CA LYS A 190 -9.28 -21.10 48.08
C LYS A 190 -9.20 -22.47 48.76
N LEU A 191 -8.29 -22.60 49.71
CA LEU A 191 -8.12 -23.80 50.53
C LEU A 191 -8.23 -23.39 51.99
N TRP A 192 -9.04 -24.13 52.74
CA TRP A 192 -9.20 -24.01 54.18
C TRP A 192 -8.74 -25.31 54.83
N ILE A 193 -7.92 -25.18 55.87
CA ILE A 193 -7.39 -26.30 56.63
C ILE A 193 -7.81 -26.08 58.09
N ARG A 194 -8.47 -27.08 58.68
CA ARG A 194 -8.83 -27.08 60.10
C ARG A 194 -8.16 -28.28 60.78
N LEU A 195 -7.38 -28.01 61.81
CA LEU A 195 -6.73 -29.01 62.65
C LEU A 195 -7.43 -29.02 64.01
N THR A 196 -7.89 -30.20 64.45
CA THR A 196 -8.51 -30.38 65.76
C THR A 196 -7.80 -31.52 66.48
N GLY A 197 -7.33 -31.30 67.71
CA GLY A 197 -6.72 -32.34 68.53
C GLY A 197 -7.78 -33.17 69.27
N GLU A 198 -7.70 -34.49 69.16
CA GLU A 198 -8.45 -35.46 69.95
C GLU A 198 -7.45 -36.35 70.72
N LYS A 199 -7.87 -37.06 71.78
CA LYS A 199 -6.95 -37.79 72.68
C LYS A 199 -6.03 -38.75 71.91
N GLY A 200 -4.78 -38.35 71.71
CA GLY A 200 -3.75 -39.13 71.00
C GLY A 200 -3.80 -39.05 69.46
N ALA A 201 -4.70 -38.27 68.87
CA ALA A 201 -4.86 -38.16 67.41
C ALA A 201 -5.11 -36.71 66.97
N VAL A 202 -4.64 -36.33 65.79
CA VAL A 202 -4.95 -35.03 65.17
C VAL A 202 -5.91 -35.26 64.01
N ARG A 203 -7.10 -34.65 64.08
CA ARG A 203 -8.06 -34.66 62.98
C ARG A 203 -7.79 -33.48 62.05
N ILE A 204 -7.55 -33.78 60.78
CA ILE A 204 -7.34 -32.79 59.71
C ILE A 204 -8.60 -32.74 58.86
N ALA A 205 -9.22 -31.57 58.74
CA ALA A 205 -10.30 -31.31 57.80
C ALA A 205 -9.82 -30.31 56.74
N LEU A 206 -9.92 -30.70 55.47
CA LEU A 206 -9.60 -29.87 54.32
C LEU A 206 -10.91 -29.53 53.58
N GLY A 207 -11.11 -28.24 53.31
CA GLY A 207 -12.19 -27.76 52.45
C GLY A 207 -11.62 -26.79 51.43
N GLY A 208 -12.17 -26.74 50.23
CA GLY A 208 -11.70 -25.78 49.24
C GLY A 208 -12.75 -25.45 48.20
N THR A 209 -12.61 -24.29 47.59
CA THR A 209 -13.41 -23.88 46.43
C THR A 209 -12.49 -23.46 45.30
N ALA A 210 -12.79 -23.94 44.10
CA ALA A 210 -12.09 -23.56 42.88
C ALA A 210 -13.15 -23.13 41.87
N ASN A 211 -12.98 -21.94 41.31
CA ASN A 211 -13.93 -21.40 40.33
C ASN A 211 -13.85 -22.15 38.98
N LYS A 212 -12.66 -22.69 38.64
CA LYS A 212 -12.41 -23.46 37.40
C LYS A 212 -11.48 -24.66 37.68
N ASN A 213 -11.57 -25.72 36.88
CA ASN A 213 -10.77 -26.96 36.98
C ASN A 213 -10.86 -27.68 38.34
N ARG A 214 -12.09 -27.88 38.85
CA ARG A 214 -12.37 -28.53 40.15
C ARG A 214 -11.70 -29.91 40.29
N LEU A 215 -11.72 -30.74 39.24
CA LEU A 215 -11.12 -32.08 39.24
C LEU A 215 -9.59 -32.05 39.45
N SER A 216 -8.89 -31.09 38.82
CA SER A 216 -7.44 -30.95 39.00
C SER A 216 -7.11 -30.41 40.39
N PHE A 217 -7.95 -29.54 40.93
CA PHE A 217 -7.79 -29.00 42.28
C PHE A 217 -8.02 -30.09 43.34
N GLU A 218 -9.02 -30.95 43.16
CA GLU A 218 -9.29 -32.09 44.04
C GLU A 218 -8.09 -33.05 44.11
N LYS A 219 -7.53 -33.44 42.97
CA LYS A 219 -6.30 -34.26 42.91
C LYS A 219 -5.12 -33.60 43.62
N GLU A 220 -4.99 -32.28 43.52
CA GLU A 220 -3.93 -31.53 44.20
C GLU A 220 -4.15 -31.49 45.72
N VAL A 221 -5.39 -31.31 46.17
CA VAL A 221 -5.77 -31.36 47.59
C VAL A 221 -5.55 -32.76 48.18
N GLU A 222 -5.92 -33.83 47.47
CA GLU A 222 -5.64 -35.21 47.87
C GLU A 222 -4.12 -35.48 47.96
N LYS A 223 -3.35 -34.94 47.01
CA LYS A 223 -1.88 -35.03 47.05
C LYS A 223 -1.28 -34.29 48.25
N ILE A 224 -1.84 -33.14 48.63
CA ILE A 224 -1.43 -32.40 49.82
C ILE A 224 -1.82 -33.18 51.09
N LEU A 225 -3.04 -33.73 51.14
CA LEU A 225 -3.54 -34.52 52.28
C LEU A 225 -2.71 -35.77 52.51
N SER A 226 -2.44 -36.55 51.45
CA SER A 226 -1.62 -37.77 51.53
C SER A 226 -0.20 -37.46 52.02
N LYS A 227 0.43 -36.39 51.53
CA LYS A 227 1.73 -35.92 52.04
C LYS A 227 1.66 -35.51 53.52
N ALA A 228 0.61 -34.81 53.93
CA ALA A 228 0.42 -34.38 55.31
C ALA A 228 0.24 -35.58 56.27
N ILE A 229 -0.60 -36.55 55.89
CA ILE A 229 -0.81 -37.79 56.65
C ILE A 229 0.51 -38.56 56.77
N HIS A 230 1.23 -38.76 55.67
CA HIS A 230 2.49 -39.52 55.69
C HIS A 230 3.56 -38.84 56.55
N SER A 231 3.61 -37.50 56.55
CA SER A 231 4.54 -36.73 57.39
C SER A 231 4.19 -36.81 58.88
N ILE A 232 2.91 -37.03 59.22
CA ILE A 232 2.43 -37.12 60.61
C ILE A 232 2.55 -38.56 61.14
N GLU A 233 2.25 -39.57 60.31
CA GLU A 233 2.41 -41.00 60.66
C GLU A 233 3.88 -41.43 60.73
N GLY A 234 4.77 -40.76 59.98
CA GLY A 234 6.22 -40.98 60.03
C GLY A 234 6.92 -40.39 61.27
N LEU A 235 6.20 -39.67 62.14
CA LEU A 235 6.75 -39.19 63.41
C LEU A 235 6.68 -40.32 64.45
N PRO A 236 7.81 -40.78 65.02
CA PRO A 236 7.79 -41.78 66.07
C PRO A 236 6.95 -41.27 67.25
N GLN A 237 6.05 -42.12 67.76
CA GLN A 237 5.25 -41.79 68.95
C GLN A 237 6.19 -41.34 70.06
N ILE A 238 6.09 -40.06 70.44
CA ILE A 238 6.80 -39.52 71.59
C ILE A 238 6.28 -40.32 72.79
N GLN A 239 7.11 -41.25 73.26
CA GLN A 239 6.90 -42.00 74.49
C GLN A 239 6.55 -40.99 75.59
N ALA A 240 5.36 -41.14 76.16
CA ALA A 240 4.97 -40.41 77.36
C ALA A 240 5.94 -40.77 78.48
N HIS A 241 6.99 -39.96 78.64
CA HIS A 241 7.95 -40.09 79.72
C HIS A 241 7.26 -39.59 80.99
N ARG A 242 7.01 -40.55 81.87
CA ARG A 242 6.48 -40.38 83.21
C ARG A 242 7.57 -39.76 84.08
N GLU A 243 7.46 -38.48 84.42
CA GLU A 243 8.19 -37.93 85.57
C GLU A 243 7.23 -37.55 86.70
N ARG A 244 7.31 -38.36 87.76
CA ARG A 244 6.97 -37.96 89.12
C ARG A 244 7.87 -36.79 89.50
N SER A 245 7.31 -35.73 90.06
CA SER A 245 8.05 -34.90 91.01
C SER A 245 7.26 -34.79 92.31
N LYS A 246 7.84 -35.38 93.36
CA LYS A 246 7.56 -35.08 94.75
C LYS A 246 8.19 -33.71 95.05
N LYS A 247 7.41 -32.77 95.55
CA LYS A 247 7.54 -32.25 96.93
C LYS A 247 6.32 -31.40 97.24
#